data_AF-A0A846MFM1-F1
#
_entry.id   AF-A0A846MFM1-F1
#
_cell.length_a   1.000
_cell.length_b   1.000
_cell.length_c   1.000
_cell.angle_alpha   90.00
_cell.angle_beta   90.00
_cell.angle_gamma   90.00
#
_symmetry.space_group_name_H-M   'P 1'
#
loop_
_entity.id
_entity.type
_entity.pdbx_description
1 polymer ?
#
loop_
_entity_poly.entity_id
_entity_poly.type
_entity_poly.pdbx_seq_one_letter_code
_entity_poly.pdbx_strand_id
1 'polypeptide(L)'
;MNKDYFRYLSVAIMFFFVWAIIHRPPVSQYINSLQAQSIMAMKGNDRLYAEIAEKAKQYEIPPQDAVIDRVWKAIPGYNSHFAP
;
A
#
# COMPACT_ATOMS: atom_id res chain seq x y z
N MET A 1 -35.79 0.60 -48.66
CA MET A 1 -34.66 0.83 -47.71
C MET A 1 -33.53 -0.11 -48.11
N ASN A 2 -32.40 0.41 -48.60
CA ASN A 2 -31.29 -0.45 -49.04
C ASN A 2 -30.69 -1.19 -47.83
N LYS A 3 -30.59 -2.51 -47.93
CA LYS A 3 -30.07 -3.38 -46.85
C LYS A 3 -28.66 -3.00 -46.42
N ASP A 4 -27.89 -2.39 -47.32
CA ASP A 4 -26.54 -1.94 -47.06
C ASP A 4 -26.49 -0.78 -46.07
N TYR A 5 -27.47 0.12 -46.11
CA TYR A 5 -27.57 1.23 -45.14
C TYR A 5 -27.77 0.73 -43.70
N PHE A 6 -28.55 -0.35 -43.55
CA PHE A 6 -28.77 -0.97 -42.24
C PHE A 6 -27.49 -1.60 -41.68
N ARG A 7 -26.65 -2.17 -42.56
CA ARG A 7 -25.35 -2.76 -42.18
C ARG A 7 -24.38 -1.68 -41.69
N TYR A 8 -24.23 -0.58 -42.42
CA TYR A 8 -23.37 0.53 -41.98
C TYR A 8 -23.86 1.17 -40.68
N LEU A 9 -25.18 1.31 -40.52
CA LEU A 9 -25.78 1.82 -39.29
C LEU A 9 -25.49 0.91 -38.09
N SER A 10 -25.61 -0.41 -38.25
CA SER A 10 -25.30 -1.36 -37.16
C SER A 10 -23.83 -1.31 -36.73
N VAL A 11 -22.91 -1.13 -37.68
CA VAL A 11 -21.47 -1.05 -37.39
C VAL A 11 -21.14 0.25 -36.67
N ALA A 12 -21.73 1.37 -37.09
CA ALA A 12 -21.55 2.66 -36.41
C ALA A 12 -22.07 2.63 -34.96
N ILE A 13 -23.23 2.00 -34.74
CA ILE A 13 -23.81 1.82 -33.40
C ILE A 13 -22.91 0.94 -32.52
N MET A 14 -22.34 -0.15 -33.08
CA MET A 14 -21.41 -1.01 -32.35
C MET A 14 -20.18 -0.23 -31.87
N PHE A 15 -19.56 0.59 -32.73
CA PHE A 15 -18.42 1.42 -32.35
C PHE A 15 -18.76 2.47 -31.30
N PHE A 16 -19.96 3.05 -31.37
CA PHE A 16 -20.46 3.98 -30.35
C PHE A 16 -20.58 3.31 -28.98
N PHE A 17 -21.10 2.09 -28.91
CA PHE A 17 -21.19 1.34 -27.65
C PHE A 17 -19.81 1.00 -27.08
N VAL A 18 -18.86 0.59 -27.91
CA VAL A 18 -17.47 0.34 -27.49
C VAL A 18 -16.83 1.61 -26.90
N TRP A 19 -17.00 2.75 -27.58
CA TRP A 19 -16.52 4.04 -27.09
C TRP A 19 -17.16 4.43 -25.74
N ALA A 20 -18.47 4.26 -25.62
CA ALA A 20 -19.23 4.58 -24.41
C ALA A 20 -18.81 3.72 -23.20
N ILE A 21 -18.52 2.43 -23.41
CA ILE A 21 -18.06 1.50 -22.36
C ILE A 21 -16.66 1.89 -21.85
N ILE A 22 -15.74 2.24 -22.76
CA ILE A 22 -14.38 2.65 -22.39
C ILE A 22 -14.39 3.94 -21.56
N HIS A 23 -15.29 4.88 -21.87
CA HIS A 23 -15.36 6.19 -21.20
C HIS A 23 -16.13 6.17 -19.88
N ARG A 24 -16.72 5.04 -19.48
CA ARG A 24 -17.42 4.88 -18.19
C ARG A 24 -16.75 3.78 -17.36
N PRO A 25 -15.66 4.06 -16.62
CA PRO A 25 -15.08 3.07 -15.73
C PRO A 25 -16.05 2.81 -14.56
N PRO A 26 -16.61 1.59 -14.37
CA PRO A 26 -17.44 1.26 -13.21
C PRO A 26 -16.60 1.05 -11.93
N VAL A 27 -15.27 1.10 -12.05
CA VAL A 27 -14.32 0.74 -10.98
C VAL A 27 -14.04 1.91 -10.03
N SER A 28 -14.45 3.13 -10.39
CA SER A 28 -14.19 4.34 -9.59
C SER A 28 -14.84 4.27 -8.20
N GLN A 29 -16.08 3.79 -8.10
CA GLN A 29 -16.78 3.67 -6.83
C GLN A 29 -16.16 2.62 -5.92
N TYR A 30 -15.71 1.50 -6.49
CA TYR A 30 -15.01 0.44 -5.76
C TYR A 30 -13.67 0.94 -5.19
N ILE A 31 -12.83 1.58 -6.03
CA ILE A 31 -11.55 2.15 -5.59
C ILE A 31 -11.76 3.25 -4.54
N ASN A 32 -12.75 4.12 -4.72
CA ASN A 32 -13.06 5.16 -3.74
C ASN A 32 -13.48 4.58 -2.38
N SER A 33 -14.22 3.47 -2.38
CA SER A 33 -14.61 2.80 -1.13
C SER A 33 -13.41 2.18 -0.40
N LEU A 34 -12.47 1.58 -1.15
CA LEU A 34 -11.23 1.03 -0.61
C LEU A 34 -10.34 2.14 -0.03
N GLN A 35 -10.22 3.27 -0.74
CA GLN A 35 -9.42 4.41 -0.30
C GLN A 35 -10.05 5.11 0.93
N ALA A 36 -11.38 5.22 0.99
CA ALA A 36 -12.06 5.75 2.17
C ALA A 36 -11.86 4.85 3.40
N GLN A 37 -11.90 3.52 3.21
CA GLN A 37 -11.68 2.56 4.28
C GLN A 37 -10.22 2.54 4.75
N SER A 38 -9.24 2.69 3.84
CA SER A 38 -7.82 2.79 4.21
C SER A 38 -7.54 4.06 5.01
N ILE A 39 -8.10 5.21 4.63
CA ILE A 39 -7.95 6.48 5.37
C ILE A 39 -8.56 6.37 6.78
N MET A 40 -9.72 5.71 6.91
CA MET A 40 -10.37 5.52 8.21
C MET A 40 -9.57 4.60 9.14
N ALA A 41 -8.99 3.51 8.61
CA ALA A 41 -8.11 2.62 9.36
C ALA A 41 -6.79 3.31 9.77
N MET A 42 -6.20 4.12 8.88
CA MET A 42 -4.97 4.88 9.17
C MET A 42 -5.17 5.89 10.30
N LYS A 43 -6.30 6.59 10.31
CA LYS A 43 -6.65 7.57 11.38
C LYS A 43 -6.80 6.92 12.76
N GLY A 44 -7.22 5.65 12.81
CA GLY A 44 -7.22 4.86 14.04
C GLY A 44 -5.82 4.43 14.48
N ASN A 45 -4.95 4.13 13.50
CA ASN A 45 -3.56 3.73 13.71
C ASN A 45 -2.67 4.88 14.22
N ASP A 46 -2.94 6.14 13.90
CA ASP A 46 -2.08 7.27 14.30
C ASP A 46 -1.85 7.34 15.81
N ARG A 47 -2.86 7.03 16.63
CA ARG A 47 -2.73 7.03 18.10
C ARG A 47 -1.85 5.90 18.61
N LEU A 48 -2.12 4.67 18.16
CA LEU A 48 -1.33 3.50 18.53
C LEU A 48 0.11 3.63 18.00
N TYR A 49 0.27 4.13 16.78
CA TYR A 49 1.56 4.38 16.16
C TYR A 49 2.34 5.45 16.92
N ALA A 50 1.70 6.55 17.33
CA ALA A 50 2.34 7.58 18.16
C ALA A 50 2.81 7.01 19.51
N GLU A 51 1.99 6.19 20.15
CA GLU A 51 2.35 5.53 21.42
C GLU A 51 3.51 4.55 21.24
N ILE A 52 3.49 3.72 20.18
CA ILE A 52 4.59 2.82 19.84
C ILE A 52 5.87 3.62 19.56
N ALA A 53 5.80 4.71 18.80
CA ALA A 53 6.96 5.54 18.49
C ALA A 53 7.53 6.26 19.72
N GLU A 54 6.68 6.66 20.67
CA GLU A 54 7.11 7.24 21.94
C GLU A 54 7.81 6.20 22.82
N LYS A 55 7.23 4.99 22.91
CA LYS A 55 7.76 3.88 23.71
C LYS A 55 8.98 3.23 23.08
N ALA A 56 9.09 3.19 21.76
CA ALA A 56 10.22 2.63 21.02
C ALA A 56 11.57 3.15 21.54
N LYS A 57 11.66 4.46 21.79
CA LYS A 57 12.85 5.12 22.34
C LYS A 57 13.26 4.59 23.72
N GLN A 58 12.30 4.09 24.51
CA GLN A 58 12.54 3.55 25.85
C GLN A 58 13.07 2.12 25.80
N TYR A 59 12.81 1.39 24.71
CA TYR A 59 13.22 0.00 24.51
C TYR A 59 14.39 -0.16 23.53
N GLU A 60 14.93 0.94 23.00
CA GLU A 60 16.06 0.92 22.09
C GLU A 60 17.34 0.52 22.86
N ILE A 61 17.93 -0.60 22.45
CA ILE A 61 19.21 -1.09 22.99
C ILE A 61 20.26 -0.94 21.89
N PRO A 62 21.33 -0.15 22.10
CA PRO A 62 22.36 0.04 21.09
C PRO A 62 23.14 -1.26 20.84
N PRO A 63 23.65 -1.46 19.61
CA PRO A 63 24.51 -2.60 19.32
C PRO A 63 25.84 -2.45 20.07
N GLN A 64 26.44 -3.58 20.44
CA GLN A 64 27.74 -3.63 21.10
C GLN A 64 28.73 -4.37 20.20
N ASP A 65 29.89 -3.76 19.96
CA ASP A 65 30.92 -4.35 19.13
C ASP A 65 31.64 -5.51 19.84
N ALA A 66 32.25 -6.38 19.04
CA ALA A 66 33.08 -7.46 19.55
C ALA A 66 34.38 -6.91 20.16
N VAL A 67 34.82 -7.48 21.29
CA VAL A 67 36.01 -7.04 22.00
C VAL A 67 36.89 -8.21 22.42
N ILE A 68 38.20 -7.94 22.56
CA ILE A 68 39.12 -8.85 23.22
C ILE A 68 39.22 -8.44 24.69
N ASP A 69 38.47 -9.14 25.54
CA ASP A 69 38.51 -9.00 26.99
C ASP A 69 39.72 -9.72 27.60
N ARG A 70 40.25 -9.17 28.69
CA ARG A 70 41.45 -9.69 29.36
C ARG A 70 41.23 -11.07 29.99
N VAL A 71 40.01 -11.36 30.47
CA VAL A 71 39.67 -12.60 31.16
C VAL A 71 38.96 -13.55 30.19
N TRP A 72 37.97 -13.04 29.45
CA TRP A 72 37.10 -13.82 28.58
C TRP A 72 37.64 -14.00 27.16
N LYS A 73 38.79 -13.40 26.82
CA LYS A 73 39.41 -13.42 25.48
C LYS A 73 38.46 -12.82 24.45
N ALA A 74 37.95 -13.60 23.49
CA ALA A 74 37.08 -13.06 22.44
C ALA A 74 35.62 -13.05 22.90
N ILE A 75 35.06 -11.84 23.09
CA ILE A 75 33.63 -11.63 23.33
C ILE A 75 32.99 -11.19 22.00
N PRO A 76 31.98 -11.92 21.48
CA PRO A 76 31.30 -11.54 20.25
C PRO A 76 30.46 -10.28 20.45
N GLY A 77 30.24 -9.53 19.38
CA GLY A 77 29.34 -8.37 19.38
C GLY A 77 27.89 -8.81 19.58
N TYR A 78 27.08 -7.90 20.13
CA TYR A 78 25.66 -8.09 20.37
C TYR A 78 24.84 -7.13 19.51
N ASN A 79 23.89 -7.66 18.75
CA ASN A 79 23.04 -6.85 17.88
C ASN A 79 22.11 -5.96 18.69
N SER A 80 21.74 -4.80 18.13
CA SER A 80 20.69 -3.95 18.68
C SER A 80 19.34 -4.68 18.61
N HIS A 81 18.56 -4.62 19.69
CA HIS A 81 17.21 -5.16 19.72
C HIS A 81 16.19 -4.04 19.49
N PHE A 82 16.15 -3.53 18.26
CA PHE A 82 14.98 -2.80 17.74
C PHE A 82 14.96 -2.92 16.21
N ALA A 83 14.02 -3.70 15.69
CA ALA A 83 13.68 -3.75 14.27
C ALA A 83 12.44 -2.84 14.06
N PRO A 84 12.44 -2.00 13.01
CA PRO A 84 11.40 -1.00 12.75
C PRO A 84 10.00 -1.60 12.53
#